data_AF-E5ADY5-F1
#
_entry.id   AF-E5ADY5-F1
#
_cell.length_a   1.000
_cell.length_b   1.000
_cell.length_c   1.000
_cell.angle_alpha   90.00
_cell.angle_beta   90.00
_cell.angle_gamma   90.00
#
_symmetry.space_group_name_H-M   'P 1'
#
loop_
_entity.id
_entity.type
_entity.pdbx_description
1 polymer ?
#
loop_
_entity_poly.entity_id
_entity_poly.type
_entity_poly.pdbx_seq_one_letter_code
_entity_poly.pdbx_strand_id
1 'polypeptide(L)'
;MYFPFLTSKVQCGESVLDIANRQNAHSQTIALRGSLALFQLVGRQHELNQEVNSFSISHSDACVKIWGYYAVIHGQDFSFYRHPIAKFDISRTEDIYDLWVPGHFLRICYVIDMPTADDLVNQTA
;
A
#
# COMPACT_ATOMS: atom_id res chain seq x y z
N MET A 1 9.90 -15.84 0.91
CA MET A 1 9.55 -14.52 0.36
C MET A 1 9.98 -14.54 -1.11
N TYR A 2 9.07 -14.91 -2.01
CA TYR A 2 9.37 -14.88 -3.43
C TYR A 2 9.31 -13.41 -3.87
N PHE A 3 10.43 -12.94 -4.44
CA PHE A 3 10.50 -11.74 -5.26
C PHE A 3 9.22 -11.60 -6.09
N PRO A 4 8.52 -10.46 -5.98
CA PRO A 4 9.10 -9.17 -6.36
C PRO A 4 9.32 -8.23 -5.17
N PHE A 5 10.18 -7.22 -5.36
CA PHE A 5 10.31 -6.12 -4.40
C PHE A 5 9.01 -5.34 -4.30
N LEU A 6 8.38 -5.35 -3.13
CA LEU A 6 7.21 -4.55 -2.81
C LEU A 6 7.64 -3.25 -2.13
N THR A 7 7.19 -2.12 -2.67
CA THR A 7 7.18 -0.85 -1.94
C THR A 7 5.74 -0.39 -1.73
N SER A 8 5.43 0.01 -0.49
CA SER A 8 4.12 0.53 -0.10
C SER A 8 4.30 1.86 0.63
N LYS A 9 3.58 2.89 0.19
CA LYS A 9 3.57 4.22 0.79
C LYS A 9 2.14 4.72 0.93
N VAL A 10 1.82 5.18 2.14
CA VAL A 10 0.52 5.74 2.50
C VAL A 10 0.63 7.24 2.59
N GLN A 11 -0.23 7.97 1.89
CA GLN A 11 -0.29 9.43 1.97
C GLN A 11 -1.74 9.91 1.90
N CYS A 12 -2.10 10.89 2.73
CA CYS A 12 -3.45 11.46 2.80
C CYS A 12 -3.57 12.64 1.82
N GLY A 13 -4.60 12.65 0.96
CA GLY A 13 -4.84 13.71 -0.03
C GLY A 13 -4.28 13.44 -1.44
N GLU A 14 -5.01 13.91 -2.45
CA GLU A 14 -4.79 13.56 -3.86
C GLU A 14 -3.46 14.08 -4.43
N SER A 15 -3.07 15.31 -4.08
CA SER A 15 -1.78 15.91 -4.45
C SER A 15 -0.59 15.21 -3.79
N VAL A 16 -0.82 14.57 -2.65
CA VAL A 16 0.21 13.86 -1.89
C VAL A 16 0.48 12.52 -2.55
N LEU A 17 -0.53 11.80 -3.05
CA LEU A 17 -0.35 10.50 -3.72
C LEU A 17 0.71 10.49 -4.85
N ASP A 18 0.90 11.60 -5.56
CA ASP A 18 1.95 11.74 -6.56
C ASP A 18 3.36 11.75 -5.95
N ILE A 19 3.52 12.29 -4.74
CA ILE A 19 4.75 12.20 -3.95
C ILE A 19 5.04 10.74 -3.58
N ALA A 20 4.04 9.97 -3.12
CA ALA A 20 4.18 8.55 -2.83
C ALA A 20 4.60 7.77 -4.08
N ASN A 21 3.97 8.06 -5.23
CA ASN A 21 4.34 7.46 -6.50
C ASN A 21 5.77 7.77 -6.93
N ARG A 22 6.27 8.99 -6.67
CA ARG A 22 7.66 9.38 -6.95
C ARG A 22 8.64 8.67 -6.02
N GLN A 23 8.35 8.61 -4.73
CA GLN A 23 9.17 7.89 -3.75
C GLN A 23 9.24 6.39 -4.07
N ASN A 24 8.11 5.78 -4.37
CA ASN A 24 8.04 4.39 -4.81
C ASN A 24 8.84 4.17 -6.10
N ALA A 25 8.71 5.06 -7.09
CA ALA A 25 9.49 4.94 -8.33
C ALA A 25 11.01 5.04 -8.09
N HIS A 26 11.44 5.92 -7.19
CA HIS A 26 12.86 6.04 -6.83
C HIS A 26 13.38 4.75 -6.17
N SER A 27 12.69 4.24 -5.14
CA SER A 27 13.06 2.99 -4.47
C SER A 27 13.07 1.80 -5.42
N GLN A 28 12.07 1.70 -6.30
CA GLN A 28 12.01 0.62 -7.30
C GLN A 28 13.12 0.71 -8.32
N THR A 29 13.53 1.91 -8.75
CA THR A 29 14.67 2.11 -9.64
C THR A 29 15.97 1.59 -9.01
N ILE A 30 16.19 1.83 -7.70
CA ILE A 30 17.38 1.33 -6.99
C ILE A 30 17.34 -0.22 -6.92
N ALA A 31 16.19 -0.81 -6.59
CA ALA A 31 16.03 -2.26 -6.49
C ALA A 31 16.22 -2.97 -7.85
N LEU A 32 15.64 -2.42 -8.93
CA LEU A 32 15.80 -2.91 -10.29
C LEU A 32 17.25 -2.79 -10.78
N ARG A 33 17.94 -1.68 -10.46
CA ARG A 33 19.39 -1.55 -10.75
C ARG A 33 20.21 -2.65 -10.09
N GLY A 34 19.97 -2.91 -8.81
CA GLY A 34 20.66 -3.99 -8.09
C GLY A 34 20.36 -5.37 -8.70
N SER A 35 19.10 -5.64 -9.03
CA SER A 35 18.68 -6.89 -9.68
C SER A 35 19.35 -7.08 -11.03
N LEU A 36 19.36 -6.04 -11.85
CA LEU A 36 19.96 -6.07 -13.17
C LEU A 36 21.47 -6.33 -13.07
N ALA A 37 22.17 -5.69 -12.12
CA ALA A 37 23.58 -5.95 -11.89
C ALA A 37 23.85 -7.43 -11.53
N LEU A 38 23.01 -8.04 -10.68
CA LEU A 38 23.13 -9.46 -10.34
C LEU A 38 22.91 -10.37 -11.57
N PHE A 39 21.90 -10.11 -12.38
CA PHE A 39 21.65 -10.89 -13.59
C PHE A 39 22.73 -10.68 -14.66
N GLN A 40 23.31 -9.48 -14.75
CA GLN A 40 24.46 -9.19 -15.63
C GLN A 40 25.70 -9.99 -15.22
N LEU A 41 25.99 -10.12 -13.92
CA LEU A 41 27.14 -10.90 -13.42
C LEU A 41 27.13 -12.36 -13.88
N VAL A 42 25.95 -12.93 -14.11
CA VAL A 42 25.77 -14.31 -14.56
C VAL A 42 25.37 -14.41 -16.04
N GLY A 43 25.37 -13.30 -16.79
CA GLY A 43 25.03 -13.28 -18.22
C GLY A 43 23.56 -13.53 -18.55
N ARG A 44 22.65 -13.33 -17.59
CA ARG A 44 21.20 -13.63 -17.71
C ARG A 44 20.32 -12.39 -17.76
N GLN A 45 20.89 -11.20 -17.94
CA GLN A 45 20.15 -9.93 -17.93
C GLN A 45 18.99 -9.86 -18.94
N HIS A 46 19.06 -10.62 -20.04
CA HIS A 46 17.98 -10.70 -21.03
C HIS A 46 16.64 -11.17 -20.45
N GLU A 47 16.64 -11.93 -19.34
CA GLU A 47 15.44 -12.37 -18.63
C GLU A 47 14.67 -11.23 -17.97
N LEU A 48 15.35 -10.12 -17.69
CA LEU A 48 14.73 -8.94 -17.08
C LEU A 48 14.30 -7.90 -18.12
N ASN A 49 14.71 -8.06 -19.38
CA ASN A 49 14.48 -7.06 -20.41
C ASN A 49 13.00 -7.02 -20.80
N GLN A 50 12.38 -5.85 -20.65
CA GLN A 50 10.96 -5.60 -20.94
C GLN A 50 9.97 -6.44 -20.12
N GLU A 51 10.45 -7.13 -19.08
CA GLU A 51 9.63 -7.89 -18.15
C GLU A 51 9.34 -7.09 -16.88
N VAL A 52 8.15 -7.27 -16.30
CA VAL A 52 7.77 -6.64 -15.03
C VAL A 52 8.44 -7.39 -13.89
N ASN A 53 9.48 -6.79 -13.33
CA ASN A 53 10.31 -7.43 -12.29
C ASN A 53 10.02 -6.92 -10.88
N SER A 54 9.25 -5.83 -10.77
CA SER A 54 8.79 -5.32 -9.49
C SER A 54 7.53 -4.48 -9.64
N PHE A 55 6.85 -4.24 -8.51
CA PHE A 55 5.66 -3.41 -8.49
C PHE A 55 5.60 -2.56 -7.21
N SER A 56 4.86 -1.46 -7.29
CA SER A 56 4.58 -0.62 -6.12
C SER A 56 3.08 -0.41 -5.95
N ILE A 57 2.69 -0.20 -4.70
CA ILE A 57 1.34 0.19 -4.33
C ILE A 57 1.43 1.53 -3.61
N SER A 58 0.67 2.49 -4.11
CA SER A 58 0.49 3.78 -3.44
C SER A 58 -1.01 3.94 -3.19
N HIS A 59 -1.39 4.34 -1.98
CA HIS A 59 -2.79 4.61 -1.69
C HIS A 59 -2.99 5.86 -0.85
N SER A 60 -4.17 6.45 -1.02
CA SER A 60 -4.73 7.45 -0.13
C SER A 60 -5.93 6.87 0.62
N ASP A 61 -6.69 7.75 1.25
CA ASP A 61 -8.01 7.52 1.83
C ASP A 61 -9.10 7.26 0.76
N ALA A 62 -8.85 7.66 -0.49
CA ALA A 62 -9.85 7.64 -1.56
C ALA A 62 -9.50 6.70 -2.72
N CYS A 63 -8.23 6.36 -2.94
CA CYS A 63 -7.86 5.49 -4.07
C CYS A 63 -6.56 4.72 -3.86
N VAL A 64 -6.42 3.63 -4.61
CA VAL A 64 -5.22 2.80 -4.70
C VAL A 64 -4.69 2.85 -6.14
N LYS A 65 -3.38 2.98 -6.30
CA LYS A 65 -2.65 2.91 -7.57
C LYS A 65 -1.58 1.83 -7.49
N ILE A 66 -1.54 0.96 -8.49
CA ILE A 66 -0.54 -0.10 -8.63
C ILE A 66 0.26 0.15 -9.91
N TRP A 67 1.59 0.14 -9.79
CA TRP A 67 2.51 0.32 -10.90
C TRP A 67 3.43 -0.88 -11.05
N GLY A 68 3.61 -1.36 -12.28
CA GLY A 68 4.63 -2.33 -12.65
C GLY A 68 5.87 -1.61 -13.15
N TYR A 69 7.05 -2.10 -12.79
CA TYR A 69 8.33 -1.53 -13.18
C TYR A 69 9.15 -2.56 -13.95
N TYR A 70 9.78 -2.09 -15.02
CA TYR A 70 10.57 -2.92 -15.93
C TYR A 70 11.80 -2.16 -16.42
N ALA A 71 12.82 -2.91 -16.80
CA ALA A 71 14.04 -2.38 -17.41
C ALA A 71 14.01 -2.64 -18.91
N VAL A 72 14.54 -1.70 -19.70
CA VAL A 72 14.85 -1.92 -21.12
C VAL A 72 16.36 -1.87 -21.27
N ILE A 73 16.93 -2.92 -21.84
CA ILE A 73 18.37 -3.09 -21.99
C ILE A 73 18.79 -2.67 -23.41
N HIS A 74 19.78 -1.79 -23.49
CA HIS A 74 20.38 -1.29 -24.72
C HIS A 74 21.88 -1.61 -24.70
N GLY A 75 22.23 -2.84 -25.07
CA GLY A 75 23.61 -3.32 -24.98
C GLY A 75 24.06 -3.40 -23.52
N GLN A 76 24.97 -2.52 -23.11
CA GLN A 76 25.42 -2.42 -21.71
C GLN A 76 24.61 -1.41 -20.88
N ASP A 77 23.89 -0.50 -21.54
CA ASP A 77 23.06 0.49 -20.87
C ASP A 77 21.66 -0.04 -20.58
N PHE A 78 20.97 0.64 -19.66
CA PHE A 78 19.60 0.31 -19.29
C PHE A 78 18.78 1.55 -18.95
N SER A 79 17.50 1.50 -19.30
CA SER A 79 16.50 2.50 -18.95
C SER A 79 15.40 1.86 -18.10
N PHE A 80 14.89 2.59 -17.10
CA PHE A 80 13.81 2.11 -16.25
C PHE A 80 12.51 2.81 -16.59
N TYR A 81 11.46 2.01 -16.71
CA TYR A 81 10.13 2.47 -17.01
C TYR A 81 9.15 1.89 -16.01
N ARG A 82 7.95 2.48 -16.01
CA ARG A 82 6.82 1.97 -15.26
C ARG A 82 5.57 2.04 -16.13
N HIS A 83 4.66 1.11 -15.92
CA HIS A 83 3.33 1.15 -16.51
C HIS A 83 2.26 0.98 -15.41
N PRO A 84 1.09 1.60 -15.56
CA PRO A 84 0.00 1.38 -14.63
C PRO A 84 -0.48 -0.07 -14.77
N ILE A 85 -0.63 -0.76 -13.64
CA ILE A 85 -1.26 -2.09 -13.57
C ILE A 85 -2.74 -1.94 -13.21
N ALA A 86 -3.02 -1.17 -12.17
CA ALA A 86 -4.39 -0.95 -11.71
C ALA A 86 -4.53 0.40 -11.02
N LYS A 87 -5.73 0.97 -11.12
CA LYS A 87 -6.20 2.06 -10.26
C LYS A 87 -7.64 1.75 -9.89
N PHE A 88 -7.95 1.80 -8.61
CA PHE A 88 -9.33 1.68 -8.14
C PHE A 88 -9.57 2.62 -6.98
N ASP A 89 -10.78 3.13 -6.91
CA ASP A 89 -11.19 4.01 -5.84
C ASP A 89 -11.63 3.18 -4.63
N ILE A 90 -11.27 3.65 -3.45
CA ILE A 90 -11.75 3.10 -2.20
C ILE A 90 -13.14 3.71 -2.04
N SER A 91 -14.18 2.96 -2.42
CA SER A 91 -15.54 3.36 -2.16
C SER A 91 -15.74 3.45 -0.65
N ARG A 92 -16.09 4.64 -0.17
CA ARG A 92 -16.54 4.83 1.20
C ARG A 92 -17.79 3.98 1.36
N THR A 93 -17.75 2.93 2.18
CA THR A 93 -18.99 2.32 2.67
C THR A 93 -19.73 3.43 3.40
N GLU A 94 -20.89 3.84 2.87
CA GLU A 94 -21.54 5.13 3.15
C GLU A 94 -21.88 5.39 4.63
N ASP A 95 -21.66 4.43 5.50
CA ASP A 95 -22.14 4.45 6.87
C ASP A 95 -21.03 4.32 7.93
N ILE A 96 -19.73 4.33 7.61
CA ILE A 96 -18.71 4.13 8.66
C ILE A 96 -18.71 5.29 9.67
N TYR A 97 -18.45 6.51 9.22
CA TYR A 97 -18.27 7.63 10.15
C TYR A 97 -19.58 8.23 10.62
N ASP A 98 -20.63 8.15 9.79
CA ASP A 98 -21.91 8.81 10.07
C ASP A 98 -22.88 7.89 10.83
N LEU A 99 -22.76 6.55 10.70
CA LEU A 99 -23.66 5.60 11.34
C LEU A 99 -22.94 4.61 12.28
N TRP A 100 -21.91 3.93 11.78
CA TRP A 100 -21.23 2.85 12.51
C TRP A 100 -20.40 3.39 13.66
N VAL A 101 -19.58 4.44 13.46
CA VAL A 101 -18.70 5.01 14.50
C VAL A 101 -19.52 5.55 15.67
N PRO A 102 -20.55 6.42 15.47
CA PRO A 102 -21.39 6.88 16.57
C PRO A 102 -22.14 5.73 17.25
N GLY A 103 -22.71 4.81 16.47
CA GLY A 103 -23.43 3.66 17.01
C GLY A 103 -22.53 2.71 17.81
N HIS A 104 -21.30 2.48 17.36
CA HIS A 104 -20.32 1.65 18.05
C HIS A 104 -19.79 2.33 19.31
N PHE A 105 -19.52 3.64 19.25
CA PHE A 105 -19.15 4.43 20.42
C PHE A 105 -20.23 4.36 21.52
N LEU A 106 -21.50 4.53 21.16
CA LEU A 106 -22.61 4.38 22.10
C LEU A 106 -22.68 2.97 22.71
N ARG A 107 -22.42 1.91 21.93
CA ARG A 107 -22.34 0.54 22.46
C ARG A 107 -21.20 0.38 23.47
N ILE A 108 -20.05 1.01 23.21
CA ILE A 108 -18.92 0.98 24.15
C ILE A 108 -19.28 1.71 25.44
N CYS A 109 -19.82 2.93 25.36
CA CYS A 109 -20.29 3.68 26.53
C CYS A 109 -21.31 2.86 27.34
N TYR A 110 -22.30 2.27 26.67
CA TYR A 110 -23.30 1.42 27.32
C TYR A 110 -22.69 0.25 28.10
N VAL A 111 -21.64 -0.39 27.57
CA VAL A 111 -20.95 -1.49 28.26
C VAL A 111 -20.09 -0.99 29.44
N ILE A 112 -19.45 0.17 29.31
CA ILE A 112 -18.66 0.79 30.39
C ILE A 112 -19.57 1.22 31.54
N ASP A 113 -20.72 1.82 31.23
CA ASP A 113 -21.66 2.37 32.21
C ASP A 113 -22.61 1.30 32.77
N MET A 114 -22.53 0.06 32.29
CA MET A 114 -23.35 -1.04 32.82
C MET A 114 -22.89 -1.36 34.24
N PRO A 115 -23.79 -1.32 35.24
CA PRO A 115 -23.44 -1.69 36.60
C PRO A 115 -23.05 -3.16 36.63
N THR A 116 -21.95 -3.46 37.31
CA THR A 116 -21.55 -4.85 37.53
C THR A 116 -22.51 -5.51 38.51
N ALA A 117 -22.58 -6.84 38.50
CA ALA A 117 -23.44 -7.56 39.44
C ALA A 117 -23.13 -7.21 40.92
N ASP A 118 -21.88 -6.83 41.21
CA ASP A 118 -21.43 -6.39 42.53
C ASP A 118 -22.01 -5.01 42.93
N ASP A 119 -22.30 -4.13 41.96
CA ASP A 119 -22.88 -2.80 42.21
C ASP A 119 -24.38 -2.87 42.58
N LEU A 120 -25.09 -3.89 42.10
CA LEU A 120 -26.52 -4.10 42.37
C LEU A 120 -26.77 -4.69 43.77
N VAL A 121 -25.80 -5.42 44.32
CA VAL A 121 -25.86 -5.98 45.69
C VAL A 121 -25.73 -4.87 46.75
N ASN A 122 -24.99 -3.79 46.46
CA ASN A 122 -24.81 -2.66 47.39
C ASN A 122 -25.94 -1.63 47.38
N GLN A 123 -26.93 -1.74 46.48
CA GLN A 123 -28.11 -0.86 46.47
C GLN A 123 -29.36 -1.47 47.14
N THR A 124 -29.26 -2.71 47.61
CA THR A 124 -30.36 -3.43 48.30
C THR A 124 -30.09 -3.71 49.78
N ALA A 125 -29.04 -3.12 50.34
CA ALA A 125 -28.69 -3.18 51.77
C ALA A 125 -29.03 -1.88 52.51
#